data_AF-A0A7C6U9U5-F1
#
_entry.id   AF-A0A7C6U9U5-F1
#
_cell.length_a   1.000
_cell.length_b   1.000
_cell.length_c   1.000
_cell.angle_alpha   90.00
_cell.angle_beta   90.00
_cell.angle_gamma   90.00
#
_symmetry.space_group_name_H-M   'P 1'
#
loop_
_entity.id
_entity.type
_entity.pdbx_description
1 polymer ?
#
loop_
_entity_poly.entity_id
_entity_poly.type
_entity_poly.pdbx_seq_one_letter_code
_entity_poly.pdbx_strand_id
1 'polypeptide(L)'
;TIVAEAERWYGHFEGDPMLYRTPEHVDELRKTRDPLLLLREKVDDALVPFEDFDAIDAECAAVIDDAVTAARAAALPDVSELTTNVYVSY
;
A
#
# COMPACT_ATOMS: atom_id res chain seq x y z
N THR A 1 3.10 -5.15 -27.79
CA THR A 1 3.18 -4.22 -26.65
C THR A 1 2.44 -4.82 -25.48
N ILE A 2 3.03 -4.84 -24.29
CA ILE A 2 2.34 -5.26 -23.06
C ILE A 2 1.82 -3.98 -22.39
N VAL A 3 0.55 -3.97 -22.01
CA VAL A 3 -0.09 -2.91 -21.23
C VAL A 3 -0.65 -3.54 -19.97
N ALA A 4 -0.42 -2.91 -18.81
CA ALA A 4 -0.98 -3.32 -17.53
C ALA A 4 -1.94 -2.24 -17.05
N GLU A 5 -3.10 -2.67 -16.56
CA GLU A 5 -4.16 -1.80 -16.05
C GLU A 5 -4.36 -2.11 -14.56
N ALA A 6 -4.51 -1.07 -13.75
CA ALA A 6 -4.76 -1.19 -12.32
C ALA A 6 -5.62 -0.01 -11.85
N GLU A 7 -6.39 -0.24 -10.79
CA GLU A 7 -7.24 0.78 -10.17
C GLU A 7 -6.54 1.38 -8.94
N ARG A 8 -6.74 2.68 -8.71
CA ARG A 8 -6.26 3.36 -7.50
C ARG A 8 -7.42 3.61 -6.55
N TRP A 9 -7.31 3.11 -5.33
CA TRP A 9 -8.38 3.24 -4.33
C TRP A 9 -8.54 4.65 -3.79
N TYR A 10 -7.43 5.35 -3.57
CA TYR A 10 -7.42 6.72 -3.04
C TYR A 10 -7.30 7.75 -4.17
N GLY A 11 -7.36 9.03 -3.81
CA GLY A 11 -7.22 10.14 -4.75
C GLY A 11 -5.80 10.28 -5.32
N HIS A 12 -5.59 11.31 -6.11
CA HIS A 12 -4.30 11.56 -6.77
C HIS A 12 -3.16 11.79 -5.79
N PHE A 13 -3.50 12.36 -4.64
CA PHE A 13 -2.61 12.64 -3.52
C PHE A 13 -3.43 12.65 -2.23
N GLU A 14 -2.76 12.72 -1.09
CA GLU A 14 -3.40 12.88 0.22
C GLU A 14 -4.12 14.23 0.33
N GLY A 15 -5.46 14.20 0.31
CA GLY A 15 -6.31 15.39 0.31
C GLY A 15 -7.03 15.68 -1.02
N ASP A 16 -6.85 14.85 -2.06
CA ASP A 16 -7.68 14.94 -3.27
C ASP A 16 -9.15 14.59 -2.94
N PRO A 17 -10.12 15.50 -3.20
CA PRO A 17 -11.53 15.28 -2.90
C PRO A 17 -12.22 14.27 -3.84
N MET A 18 -11.57 13.83 -4.92
CA MET A 18 -12.08 12.80 -5.84
C MET A 18 -13.44 13.12 -6.50
N LEU A 19 -13.76 14.39 -6.76
CA LEU A 19 -15.06 14.81 -7.32
C LEU A 19 -15.38 14.25 -8.72
N TYR A 20 -14.44 13.55 -9.35
CA TYR A 20 -14.55 12.92 -10.67
C TYR A 20 -15.07 11.47 -10.63
N ARG A 21 -15.31 10.90 -9.45
CA ARG A 21 -15.90 9.55 -9.28
C ARG A 21 -16.70 9.47 -7.99
N THR A 22 -17.64 8.54 -7.91
CA THR A 22 -18.45 8.37 -6.70
C THR A 22 -17.79 7.38 -5.73
N PRO A 23 -18.07 7.47 -4.42
CA PRO A 23 -17.63 6.48 -3.44
C PRO A 23 -18.09 5.06 -3.80
N GLU A 24 -19.33 4.92 -4.27
CA GLU A 24 -19.91 3.61 -4.65
C GLU A 24 -19.14 2.96 -5.79
N HIS A 25 -18.64 3.77 -6.74
CA HIS A 25 -17.82 3.24 -7.81
C HIS A 25 -16.51 2.63 -7.28
N VAL A 26 -15.87 3.28 -6.31
CA VAL A 26 -14.63 2.76 -5.69
C VAL A 26 -14.92 1.50 -4.89
N ASP A 27 -16.03 1.45 -4.15
CA ASP A 27 -16.43 0.27 -3.38
C ASP A 27 -16.69 -0.95 -4.27
N GLU A 28 -17.37 -0.76 -5.41
CA GLU A 28 -17.57 -1.84 -6.37
C GLU A 28 -16.25 -2.32 -7.00
N LEU A 29 -15.32 -1.40 -7.31
CA LEU A 29 -14.00 -1.78 -7.81
C LEU A 29 -13.19 -2.56 -6.75
N ARG A 30 -13.25 -2.18 -5.47
CA ARG A 30 -12.58 -2.94 -4.40
C ARG A 30 -13.14 -4.36 -4.26
N LYS A 31 -14.44 -4.55 -4.41
CA LYS A 31 -15.05 -5.90 -4.33
C LYS A 31 -14.70 -6.77 -5.54
N THR A 32 -14.59 -6.17 -6.72
CA THR A 32 -14.53 -6.92 -7.99
C THR A 32 -13.16 -6.95 -8.65
N ARG A 33 -12.26 -6.04 -8.28
CA ARG A 33 -10.95 -5.84 -8.92
C ARG A 33 -9.78 -5.79 -7.95
N ASP A 34 -10.00 -6.05 -6.65
CA ASP A 34 -8.89 -6.16 -5.70
C ASP A 34 -8.05 -7.41 -6.02
N PRO A 35 -6.76 -7.25 -6.36
CA PRO A 35 -5.91 -8.36 -6.73
C PRO A 35 -5.68 -9.37 -5.59
N LEU A 36 -5.79 -8.95 -4.32
CA LEU A 36 -5.64 -9.84 -3.16
C LEU A 36 -6.87 -10.73 -3.00
N LEU A 37 -8.07 -10.17 -3.16
CA LEU A 37 -9.31 -10.96 -3.17
C LEU A 37 -9.32 -11.94 -4.35
N LEU A 38 -8.98 -11.46 -5.54
CA LEU A 38 -8.90 -12.30 -6.74
C LEU A 38 -7.83 -13.40 -6.62
N LEU A 39 -6.74 -13.15 -5.90
CA LEU A 39 -5.74 -14.17 -5.61
C LEU A 39 -6.33 -15.24 -4.68
N ARG A 40 -6.95 -14.83 -3.56
CA ARG A 40 -7.56 -15.75 -2.58
C ARG A 40 -8.66 -16.60 -3.21
N GLU A 41 -9.42 -16.06 -4.15
CA GLU A 41 -10.44 -16.81 -4.91
C GLU A 41 -9.85 -17.82 -5.90
N LYS A 42 -8.66 -17.55 -6.45
CA LYS A 42 -8.04 -18.39 -7.49
C LYS A 42 -7.13 -19.47 -6.95
N VAL A 43 -6.64 -19.32 -5.73
CA VAL A 43 -5.75 -20.29 -5.10
C VAL A 43 -6.59 -21.36 -4.41
N ASP A 44 -6.17 -22.61 -4.59
CA ASP A 44 -6.77 -23.75 -3.91
C ASP A 44 -6.32 -23.77 -2.44
N ASP A 45 -7.27 -23.83 -1.52
CA ASP A 45 -7.04 -23.94 -0.08
C ASP A 45 -6.19 -25.18 0.28
N ALA A 46 -6.29 -26.25 -0.52
CA ALA A 46 -5.46 -27.44 -0.35
C ALA A 46 -3.97 -27.21 -0.68
N LEU A 47 -3.65 -26.16 -1.45
CA LEU A 47 -2.28 -25.78 -1.80
C LEU A 47 -1.73 -24.69 -0.89
N VAL A 48 -2.57 -23.70 -0.55
CA VAL A 48 -2.24 -22.62 0.37
C VAL A 48 -3.44 -22.42 1.30
N PRO A 49 -3.34 -22.89 2.56
CA PRO A 49 -4.41 -22.74 3.53
C PRO A 49 -4.84 -21.28 3.68
N PHE A 50 -6.14 -21.04 3.74
CA PHE A 50 -6.70 -19.71 3.95
C PHE A 50 -6.31 -19.08 5.29
N GLU A 51 -6.01 -19.90 6.29
CA GLU A 51 -5.46 -19.45 7.57
C GLU A 51 -4.06 -18.82 7.43
N ASP A 52 -3.26 -19.24 6.43
CA ASP A 52 -1.95 -18.66 6.17
C ASP A 52 -2.08 -17.23 5.60
N PHE A 53 -3.09 -16.98 4.75
CA PHE A 53 -3.38 -15.61 4.28
C PHE A 53 -3.76 -14.69 5.44
N ASP A 54 -4.62 -15.16 6.35
CA ASP A 54 -5.03 -14.37 7.51
C ASP A 54 -3.85 -14.12 8.47
N ALA A 55 -2.95 -15.10 8.62
CA ALA A 55 -1.72 -14.94 9.39
C ALA A 55 -0.76 -13.91 8.75
N ILE A 56 -0.61 -13.93 7.42
CA ILE A 56 0.20 -12.97 6.68
C ILE A 56 -0.37 -11.56 6.80
N ASP A 57 -1.69 -11.39 6.71
CA ASP A 57 -2.33 -10.07 6.89
C ASP A 57 -2.06 -9.52 8.29
N ALA A 58 -2.13 -10.36 9.33
CA ALA A 58 -1.81 -9.97 10.70
C ALA A 58 -0.33 -9.60 10.88
N GLU A 59 0.59 -10.37 10.28
CA GLU A 59 2.02 -10.07 10.30
C GLU A 59 2.32 -8.75 9.57
N CYS A 60 1.74 -8.53 8.40
CA CYS A 60 1.89 -7.29 7.64
C CYS A 60 1.40 -6.07 8.45
N ALA A 61 0.25 -6.20 9.12
CA ALA A 61 -0.28 -5.14 9.98
C ALA A 61 0.70 -4.80 11.12
N ALA A 62 1.25 -5.82 11.80
CA ALA A 62 2.24 -5.62 12.86
C ALA A 62 3.51 -4.93 12.35
N VAL A 63 4.03 -5.36 11.20
CA VAL A 63 5.22 -4.74 10.57
C VAL A 63 4.96 -3.28 10.21
N ILE A 64 3.78 -2.97 9.68
CA ILE A 64 3.39 -1.59 9.32
C ILE A 64 3.29 -0.73 10.59
N ASP A 65 2.64 -1.23 11.65
CA ASP A 65 2.48 -0.49 12.91
C ASP A 65 3.82 -0.20 13.59
N ASP A 66 4.73 -1.18 13.59
CA ASP A 66 6.09 -1.02 14.11
C ASP A 66 6.88 0.02 13.29
N ALA A 67 6.81 -0.06 11.95
CA ALA A 67 7.46 0.89 11.07
C ALA A 67 6.92 2.33 11.25
N VAL A 68 5.59 2.49 11.38
CA VAL A 68 4.96 3.78 11.63
C VAL A 68 5.36 4.34 12.99
N THR A 69 5.41 3.49 14.02
CA THR A 69 5.86 3.87 15.37
C THR A 69 7.30 4.37 15.34
N ALA A 70 8.20 3.61 14.70
CA ALA A 70 9.60 3.98 14.56
C ALA A 70 9.77 5.30 13.77
N ALA A 71 9.05 5.46 12.66
CA ALA A 71 9.11 6.66 11.84
C ALA A 71 8.61 7.92 12.58
N ARG A 72 7.56 7.78 13.39
CA ARG A 72 7.03 8.89 14.21
C ARG A 72 7.94 9.24 15.40
N ALA A 73 8.65 8.26 15.94
CA ALA A 73 9.59 8.45 17.04
C ALA A 73 10.96 8.96 16.59
N ALA A 74 11.28 8.83 15.30
CA ALA A 74 12.54 9.29 14.74
C ALA A 74 12.70 10.81 14.95
N ALA A 75 13.91 11.22 15.34
CA ALA A 75 14.25 12.63 15.42
C ALA A 75 14.18 13.26 14.04
N LEU A 76 13.82 14.54 13.98
CA LEU A 76 13.99 15.32 12.77
C LEU A 76 15.49 15.39 12.42
N PRO A 77 15.84 15.46 11.12
CA PRO A 77 17.23 15.66 10.70
C PRO A 77 17.83 16.91 11.35
N ASP A 78 19.13 16.88 11.64
CA ASP A 78 19.82 18.07 12.16
C ASP A 78 19.90 19.15 11.07
N VAL A 79 19.83 20.42 11.46
CA VAL A 79 19.91 21.55 10.50
C VAL A 79 21.22 21.53 9.70
N SER A 80 22.30 21.01 10.28
CA SER A 80 23.58 20.84 9.59
C SER A 80 23.52 19.87 8.41
N GLU A 81 22.52 18.98 8.35
CA GLU A 81 22.32 18.04 7.25
C GLU A 81 21.70 18.70 6.00
N LEU A 82 21.13 19.90 6.12
CA LEU A 82 20.38 20.59 5.05
C LEU A 82 21.15 20.71 3.73
N THR A 83 22.47 20.92 3.80
CA THR A 83 23.33 21.12 2.62
C THR A 83 24.13 19.88 2.24
N THR A 84 23.84 18.73 2.85
CA THR A 84 24.49 17.46 2.50
C THR A 84 23.88 16.86 1.22
N ASN A 85 24.59 15.95 0.55
CA ASN A 85 24.13 15.25 -0.65
C ASN A 85 23.77 16.13 -1.87
N VAL A 86 24.28 17.37 -1.93
CA VAL A 86 24.06 18.28 -3.08
C VAL A 86 24.81 17.82 -4.33
N TYR A 87 26.01 17.27 -4.16
CA TYR A 87 26.81 16.68 -5.23
C TYR A 87 27.38 15.33 -4.78
N VAL A 88 27.48 14.40 -5.72
CA VAL A 88 28.26 13.17 -5.55
C VAL A 88 29.63 13.38 -6.20
N SER A 89 30.72 12.95 -5.54
CA SER A 89 32.04 12.83 -6.19
C SER A 89 32.20 11.38 -6.64
N TYR A 90 32.45 11.18 -7.92
CA TYR A 90 32.75 9.89 -8.53
C TYR A 90 34.24 9.78 -8.79
#